data_AF-A0A9E1UC34-F1
#
_entry.id   AF-A0A9E1UC34-F1
#
_cell.length_a   1.000
_cell.length_b   1.000
_cell.length_c   1.000
_cell.angle_alpha   90.00
_cell.angle_beta   90.00
_cell.angle_gamma   90.00
#
_symmetry.space_group_name_H-M   'P 1'
#
loop_
_entity.id
_entity.type
_entity.pdbx_description
1 polymer ?
#
loop_
_entity_poly.entity_id
_entity_poly.type
_entity_poly.pdbx_seq_one_letter_code
_entity_poly.pdbx_strand_id
1 'polypeptide(L)'
;MFCCKNKQKDYSLIIFGSIAFLIILSVVFILVVFLNKVDDLKKPVKDEIDNYIPAKVSSLLIAEKYSEDLSDLRDDIAVTVDSTKTFKLLENVFFSVKVPKEMLDHHLQTFLQINSIKEKKGSSEEVLTLLDELIRKIDLYYEKESN
;
A
#
# COMPACT_ATOMS: atom_id res chain seq x y z
N MET A 1 76.42 22.13 3.97
CA MET A 1 76.14 21.27 2.80
C MET A 1 74.78 20.62 3.04
N PHE A 2 73.88 20.71 2.05
CA PHE A 2 72.58 20.01 1.93
C PHE A 2 71.38 20.50 2.77
N CYS A 3 70.62 21.47 2.23
CA CYS A 3 69.24 21.71 2.64
C CYS A 3 68.31 22.08 1.46
N CYS A 4 68.31 21.25 0.42
CA CYS A 4 67.27 21.29 -0.62
C CYS A 4 66.86 19.85 -0.95
N LYS A 5 65.82 19.32 -0.28
CA LYS A 5 65.20 18.04 -0.63
C LYS A 5 63.87 18.31 -1.33
N ASN A 6 63.84 17.92 -2.59
CA ASN A 6 62.80 18.14 -3.58
C ASN A 6 61.42 17.68 -3.05
N LYS A 7 60.46 18.61 -2.90
CA LYS A 7 59.06 18.30 -2.59
C LYS A 7 58.33 17.94 -3.88
N GLN A 8 58.54 16.73 -4.39
CA GLN A 8 57.63 16.18 -5.38
C GLN A 8 56.27 16.00 -4.70
N LYS A 9 55.28 16.79 -5.12
CA LYS A 9 53.91 16.63 -4.63
C LYS A 9 53.41 15.28 -5.13
N ASP A 10 53.00 14.40 -4.22
CA ASP A 10 52.38 13.12 -4.56
C ASP A 10 50.98 13.38 -5.13
N TYR A 11 50.90 13.67 -6.42
CA TYR A 11 49.66 13.90 -7.15
C TYR A 11 48.68 12.74 -7.04
N SER A 12 49.18 11.51 -6.85
CA SER A 12 48.37 10.33 -6.58
C SER A 12 47.48 10.50 -5.34
N LEU A 13 48.05 11.05 -4.25
CA LEU A 13 47.34 11.25 -2.99
C LEU A 13 46.24 12.32 -3.11
N ILE A 14 46.46 13.34 -3.93
CA ILE A 14 45.48 14.38 -4.24
C ILE A 14 44.30 13.82 -5.05
N ILE A 15 44.58 12.97 -6.03
CA ILE A 15 43.56 12.33 -6.88
C ILE A 15 42.70 11.38 -6.04
N PHE A 16 43.32 10.50 -5.25
CA PHE A 16 42.58 9.59 -4.35
C PHE A 16 41.75 10.37 -3.31
N GLY A 17 42.29 11.45 -2.75
CA GLY A 17 41.56 12.33 -1.85
C GLY A 17 40.32 12.97 -2.48
N SER A 18 40.43 13.42 -3.73
CA SER A 18 39.31 14.01 -4.48
C SER A 18 38.19 12.99 -4.75
N ILE A 19 38.55 11.76 -5.13
CA ILE A 19 37.58 10.69 -5.38
C ILE A 19 36.84 10.32 -4.09
N ALA A 20 37.57 10.14 -2.98
CA ALA A 20 36.96 9.84 -1.69
C ALA A 20 36.02 10.97 -1.22
N PHE A 21 36.41 12.22 -1.46
CA PHE A 21 35.59 13.39 -1.13
C PHE A 21 34.29 13.44 -1.93
N LEU A 22 34.32 13.12 -3.23
CA LEU A 22 33.12 13.01 -4.08
C LEU A 22 32.14 11.93 -3.57
N ILE A 23 32.65 10.79 -3.12
CA ILE A 23 31.82 9.71 -2.56
C ILE A 23 31.13 10.19 -1.28
N ILE A 24 31.87 10.83 -0.38
CA ILE A 24 31.31 11.37 0.88
C ILE A 24 30.24 12.43 0.59
N LEU A 25 30.50 13.35 -0.35
CA LEU A 25 29.54 14.36 -0.78
C LEU A 25 28.25 13.75 -1.34
N SER A 26 28.37 12.69 -2.15
CA SER A 26 27.21 11.96 -2.69
C SER A 26 26.35 11.37 -1.58
N VAL A 27 26.96 10.73 -0.58
CA VAL A 27 26.24 10.16 0.57
C VAL A 27 25.52 11.23 1.38
N VAL A 28 26.18 12.37 1.65
CA VAL A 28 25.57 13.50 2.37
C VAL A 28 24.41 14.09 1.57
N PHE A 29 24.56 14.26 0.27
CA PHE A 29 23.50 14.77 -0.60
C PHE A 29 22.26 13.86 -0.60
N ILE A 30 22.47 12.54 -0.71
CA ILE A 30 21.40 11.55 -0.62
C ILE A 30 20.69 11.65 0.74
N LEU A 31 21.44 11.73 1.84
CA LEU A 31 20.87 11.90 3.20
C LEU A 31 20.01 13.15 3.32
N VAL A 32 20.46 14.29 2.79
CA VAL A 32 19.69 15.55 2.80
C VAL A 32 18.40 15.43 1.98
N VAL A 33 18.45 14.79 0.80
CA VAL A 33 17.26 14.54 -0.02
C VAL A 33 16.27 13.63 0.70
N PHE A 34 16.74 12.57 1.36
CA PHE A 34 15.89 11.68 2.15
C PHE A 34 15.25 12.40 3.34
N LEU A 35 16.00 13.22 4.08
CA LEU A 35 15.45 14.00 5.20
C LEU A 35 14.41 15.03 4.72
N ASN A 36 14.69 15.76 3.65
CA ASN A 36 13.76 16.75 3.09
C ASN A 36 12.49 16.07 2.51
N LYS A 37 12.60 14.87 1.94
CA LYS A 37 11.43 14.10 1.48
C LYS A 37 10.56 13.58 2.63
N VAL A 38 11.13 13.30 3.79
CA VAL A 38 10.38 12.82 4.96
C VAL A 38 9.57 13.94 5.61
N ASP A 39 9.99 15.21 5.49
CA ASP A 39 9.19 16.35 5.95
C ASP A 39 7.96 16.61 5.07
N ASP A 40 8.00 16.32 3.77
CA ASP A 40 6.81 16.36 2.90
C ASP A 40 5.81 15.21 3.17
N LEU A 41 6.24 14.13 3.85
CA LEU A 41 5.36 13.07 4.35
C LEU A 41 4.75 13.39 5.73
N LYS A 42 5.17 14.48 6.37
CA LYS A 42 4.68 14.94 7.68
C LYS A 42 3.83 16.21 7.63
N LYS A 43 3.56 16.77 6.46
CA LYS A 43 2.46 17.73 6.37
C LYS A 43 1.17 16.97 6.62
N PRO A 44 0.42 17.24 7.70
CA PRO A 44 -0.96 16.79 7.74
C PRO A 44 -1.61 17.37 6.49
N VAL A 45 -2.22 16.51 5.67
CA VAL A 45 -3.20 16.91 4.67
C VAL A 45 -4.38 17.46 5.48
N LYS A 46 -4.23 18.70 5.94
CA LYS A 46 -5.29 19.56 6.44
C LYS A 46 -5.42 20.65 5.39
N ASP A 47 -6.67 20.81 4.97
CA ASP A 47 -7.20 21.95 4.23
C ASP A 47 -7.07 21.89 2.71
N GLU A 48 -7.92 21.05 2.09
CA GLU A 48 -8.78 21.51 0.97
C GLU A 48 -9.98 20.59 0.62
N ILE A 49 -10.56 19.88 1.61
CA ILE A 49 -11.93 19.31 1.46
C ILE A 49 -12.74 19.66 2.71
N ASP A 50 -12.62 20.90 3.18
CA ASP A 50 -13.48 21.48 4.21
C ASP A 50 -14.64 22.24 3.55
N ASN A 51 -15.32 21.58 2.61
CA ASN A 51 -16.66 21.98 2.23
C ASN A 51 -17.53 20.74 1.95
N TYR A 52 -18.34 20.45 2.98
CA TYR A 52 -19.75 20.05 2.85
C TYR A 52 -20.14 18.57 2.81
N ILE A 53 -19.42 17.67 3.49
CA ILE A 53 -20.00 16.38 3.90
C ILE A 53 -19.50 16.05 5.32
N PRO A 54 -20.37 15.82 6.33
CA PRO A 54 -19.92 15.37 7.63
C PRO A 54 -19.07 14.12 7.45
N ALA A 55 -17.90 14.02 8.10
CA ALA A 55 -16.99 12.88 7.97
C ALA A 55 -17.69 11.50 8.13
N LYS A 56 -18.78 11.45 8.93
CA LYS A 56 -19.65 10.29 9.12
C LYS A 56 -20.47 9.90 7.87
N VAL A 57 -20.89 10.88 7.06
CA VAL A 57 -21.58 10.63 5.79
C VAL A 57 -20.59 10.11 4.74
N SER A 58 -19.33 10.57 4.78
CA SER A 58 -18.27 10.04 3.91
C SER A 58 -17.88 8.60 4.28
N SER A 59 -17.84 8.22 5.56
CA SER A 59 -17.50 6.84 5.96
C SER A 59 -18.62 5.87 5.60
N LEU A 60 -19.88 6.26 5.78
CA LEU A 60 -21.04 5.45 5.40
C LEU A 60 -21.10 5.23 3.87
N LEU A 61 -20.85 6.27 3.07
CA LEU A 61 -20.78 6.16 1.60
C LEU A 61 -19.63 5.24 1.14
N ILE A 62 -18.49 5.28 1.81
CA ILE A 62 -17.37 4.37 1.50
C ILE A 62 -17.75 2.94 1.87
N ALA A 63 -18.45 2.72 2.98
CA ALA A 63 -18.90 1.40 3.41
C ALA A 63 -19.95 0.80 2.47
N GLU A 64 -20.93 1.59 2.05
CA GLU A 64 -21.97 1.19 1.10
C GLU A 64 -21.34 0.78 -0.23
N LYS A 65 -20.47 1.65 -0.80
CA LYS A 65 -19.74 1.34 -2.02
C LYS A 65 -18.85 0.10 -1.87
N TYR A 66 -18.19 -0.06 -0.73
CA TYR A 66 -17.37 -1.24 -0.46
C TYR A 66 -18.20 -2.52 -0.43
N SER A 67 -19.38 -2.50 0.17
CA SER A 67 -20.30 -3.65 0.18
C SER A 67 -20.82 -3.97 -1.23
N GLU A 68 -21.15 -2.95 -2.02
CA GLU A 68 -21.55 -3.07 -3.43
C GLU A 68 -20.42 -3.69 -4.28
N ASP A 69 -19.21 -3.12 -4.22
CA ASP A 69 -18.04 -3.60 -4.96
C ASP A 69 -17.73 -5.09 -4.65
N LEU A 70 -17.93 -5.53 -3.40
CA LEU A 70 -17.75 -6.92 -2.99
C LEU A 70 -18.90 -7.83 -3.43
N SER A 71 -20.13 -7.33 -3.43
CA SER A 71 -21.31 -8.08 -3.88
C SER A 71 -21.25 -8.33 -5.39
N ASP A 72 -20.87 -7.31 -6.16
CA ASP A 72 -20.65 -7.43 -7.61
C ASP A 72 -19.54 -8.44 -7.91
N LEU A 73 -18.42 -8.39 -7.18
CA LEU A 73 -17.35 -9.39 -7.30
C LEU A 73 -17.86 -10.81 -7.02
N ARG A 74 -18.67 -10.97 -5.98
CA ARG A 74 -19.22 -12.25 -5.57
C ARG A 74 -20.12 -12.83 -6.66
N ASP A 75 -20.94 -12.00 -7.31
CA ASP A 75 -21.80 -12.42 -8.41
C ASP A 75 -21.01 -12.74 -9.69
N ASP A 76 -19.98 -11.95 -10.01
CA ASP A 76 -19.04 -12.23 -11.10
C ASP A 76 -18.32 -13.57 -10.93
N ILE A 77 -17.92 -13.90 -9.70
CA ILE A 77 -17.29 -15.18 -9.38
C ILE A 77 -18.29 -16.33 -9.48
N ALA A 78 -19.54 -16.13 -9.02
CA ALA A 78 -20.56 -17.16 -9.05
C ALA A 78 -20.90 -17.64 -10.47
N VAL A 79 -20.77 -16.76 -11.47
CA VAL A 79 -20.97 -17.11 -12.89
C VAL A 79 -19.68 -17.52 -13.60
N THR A 80 -18.52 -17.37 -12.96
CA THR A 80 -17.21 -17.69 -13.55
C THR A 80 -16.83 -19.15 -13.29
N VAL A 81 -16.82 -19.96 -14.37
CA VAL A 81 -16.46 -21.39 -14.31
C VAL A 81 -14.93 -21.62 -14.27
N ASP A 82 -14.13 -20.63 -14.69
CA ASP A 82 -12.67 -20.73 -14.77
C ASP A 82 -12.00 -20.21 -13.48
N SER A 83 -11.33 -21.10 -12.74
CA SER A 83 -10.65 -20.76 -11.49
C SER A 83 -9.53 -19.73 -11.69
N THR A 84 -8.83 -19.75 -12.83
CA THR A 84 -7.74 -18.78 -13.09
C THR A 84 -8.31 -17.39 -13.29
N LYS A 85 -9.45 -17.28 -13.98
CA LYS A 85 -10.17 -16.01 -14.16
C LYS A 85 -10.76 -15.52 -12.84
N THR A 86 -11.29 -16.43 -12.02
CA THR A 86 -11.82 -16.14 -10.67
C THR A 86 -10.78 -15.42 -9.82
N PHE A 87 -9.58 -15.99 -9.67
CA PHE A 87 -8.53 -15.38 -8.84
C PHE A 87 -8.01 -14.07 -9.42
N LYS A 88 -7.97 -13.92 -10.75
CA LYS A 88 -7.54 -12.67 -11.38
C LYS A 88 -8.56 -11.54 -11.16
N LEU A 89 -9.86 -11.85 -11.28
CA LEU A 89 -10.93 -10.89 -10.97
C LEU A 89 -10.87 -10.48 -9.50
N LEU A 90 -10.69 -11.46 -8.61
CA LEU A 90 -10.59 -11.21 -7.19
C LEU A 90 -9.41 -10.30 -6.83
N GLU A 91 -8.21 -10.57 -7.34
CA GLU A 91 -7.04 -9.71 -7.11
C GLU A 91 -7.29 -8.29 -7.62
N ASN A 92 -7.82 -8.15 -8.84
CA ASN A 92 -8.08 -6.84 -9.41
C ASN A 92 -9.07 -6.02 -8.56
N VAL A 93 -10.16 -6.66 -8.10
CA VAL A 93 -11.13 -5.96 -7.27
C VAL A 93 -10.53 -5.68 -5.90
N PHE A 94 -10.01 -6.67 -5.17
CA PHE A 94 -9.46 -6.47 -3.82
C PHE A 94 -8.42 -5.36 -3.73
N PHE A 95 -7.55 -5.19 -4.73
CA PHE A 95 -6.55 -4.12 -4.74
C PHE A 95 -7.09 -2.75 -5.18
N SER A 96 -8.27 -2.69 -5.80
CA SER A 96 -8.85 -1.43 -6.31
C SER A 96 -9.94 -0.83 -5.42
N VAL A 97 -10.58 -1.63 -4.55
CA VAL A 97 -11.63 -1.14 -3.66
C VAL A 97 -11.06 -0.18 -2.60
N LYS A 98 -11.85 0.81 -2.21
CA LYS A 98 -11.57 1.62 -1.01
C LYS A 98 -12.16 0.95 0.21
N VAL A 99 -11.30 0.47 1.10
CA VAL A 99 -11.71 -0.25 2.32
C VAL A 99 -11.91 0.75 3.47
N PRO A 100 -13.06 0.72 4.18
CA PRO A 100 -13.23 1.44 5.44
C PRO A 100 -12.17 1.01 6.47
N LYS A 101 -11.71 1.94 7.31
CA LYS A 101 -10.61 1.67 8.26
C LYS A 101 -10.95 0.54 9.23
N GLU A 102 -12.22 0.46 9.61
CA GLU A 102 -12.81 -0.50 10.54
C GLU A 102 -12.84 -1.92 9.95
N MET A 103 -12.84 -2.03 8.62
CA MET A 103 -12.92 -3.29 7.88
C MET A 103 -11.57 -3.75 7.31
N LEU A 104 -10.52 -2.94 7.44
CA LEU A 104 -9.22 -3.20 6.83
C LEU A 104 -8.63 -4.55 7.27
N ASP A 105 -8.68 -4.86 8.57
CA ASP A 105 -8.15 -6.11 9.10
C ASP A 105 -8.91 -7.32 8.56
N HIS A 106 -10.24 -7.25 8.51
CA HIS A 106 -11.07 -8.31 7.94
C HIS A 106 -10.82 -8.50 6.45
N HIS A 107 -10.71 -7.41 5.69
CA HIS A 107 -10.39 -7.44 4.27
C HIS A 107 -9.05 -8.13 3.99
N LEU A 108 -8.00 -7.74 4.72
CA LEU A 108 -6.67 -8.33 4.58
C LEU A 108 -6.65 -9.81 4.98
N GLN A 109 -7.35 -10.16 6.07
CA GLN A 109 -7.46 -11.55 6.49
C GLN A 109 -8.16 -12.41 5.43
N THR A 110 -9.29 -11.95 4.90
CA THR A 110 -10.01 -12.63 3.81
C THR A 110 -9.12 -12.77 2.58
N PHE A 111 -8.38 -11.73 2.20
CA PHE A 111 -7.44 -11.79 1.07
C PHE A 111 -6.36 -12.88 1.27
N LEU A 112 -5.75 -12.96 2.46
CA LEU A 112 -4.75 -13.97 2.78
C LEU A 112 -5.33 -15.40 2.74
N GLN A 113 -6.55 -15.58 3.23
CA GLN A 113 -7.25 -16.87 3.18
C GLN A 113 -7.54 -17.28 1.74
N ILE A 114 -8.01 -16.35 0.89
CA ILE A 114 -8.26 -16.63 -0.52
C ILE A 114 -6.96 -16.95 -1.26
N ASN A 115 -5.86 -16.25 -0.98
CA ASN A 115 -4.56 -16.59 -1.57
C ASN A 115 -4.09 -18.00 -1.12
N SER A 116 -4.38 -18.40 0.11
CA SER A 116 -4.09 -19.76 0.58
C SER A 116 -4.93 -20.82 -0.16
N ILE A 117 -6.18 -20.52 -0.51
CA ILE A 117 -7.03 -21.39 -1.36
C ILE A 117 -6.44 -21.49 -2.76
N LYS A 118 -6.00 -20.36 -3.35
CA LYS A 118 -5.34 -20.32 -4.66
C LYS A 118 -4.11 -21.22 -4.70
N GLU A 119 -3.24 -21.14 -3.71
CA GLU A 119 -2.03 -21.98 -3.60
C GLU A 119 -2.35 -23.47 -3.51
N LYS A 120 -3.45 -23.82 -2.83
CA LYS A 120 -3.94 -25.20 -2.69
C LYS A 120 -4.75 -25.68 -3.90
N LYS A 121 -4.95 -24.84 -4.92
CA LYS A 121 -5.87 -25.09 -6.05
C LYS A 121 -7.29 -25.44 -5.59
N GLY A 122 -7.75 -24.75 -4.54
CA GLY A 122 -9.10 -24.92 -4.00
C GLY A 122 -10.19 -24.42 -4.95
N SER A 123 -11.43 -24.66 -4.56
CA SER A 123 -12.61 -24.39 -5.39
C SER A 123 -13.06 -22.93 -5.31
N SER A 124 -13.76 -22.44 -6.35
CA SER A 124 -14.42 -21.13 -6.32
C SER A 124 -15.52 -21.05 -5.24
N GLU A 125 -16.09 -22.18 -4.81
CA GLU A 125 -17.10 -22.24 -3.74
C GLU A 125 -16.52 -21.85 -2.37
N GLU A 126 -15.29 -22.26 -2.07
CA GLU A 126 -14.58 -21.83 -0.85
C GLU A 126 -14.32 -20.33 -0.86
N VAL A 127 -13.99 -19.77 -2.04
CA VAL A 127 -13.78 -18.33 -2.22
C VAL A 127 -15.09 -17.56 -1.99
N LEU A 128 -16.20 -18.04 -2.56
CA LEU A 128 -17.53 -17.46 -2.36
C LEU A 128 -17.94 -17.46 -0.88
N THR A 129 -17.66 -18.54 -0.17
CA THR A 129 -17.96 -18.65 1.27
C THR A 129 -17.23 -17.56 2.08
N LEU A 130 -15.96 -17.31 1.76
CA LEU A 130 -15.17 -16.27 2.44
C LEU A 130 -15.64 -14.85 2.08
N LEU A 131 -16.09 -14.64 0.85
CA LEU A 131 -16.69 -13.37 0.42
C LEU A 131 -18.02 -13.12 1.13
N ASP A 132 -18.90 -14.12 1.16
CA ASP A 132 -20.18 -14.04 1.87
C ASP A 132 -19.96 -13.76 3.37
N GLU A 133 -18.93 -14.34 4.00
CA GLU A 133 -18.59 -14.04 5.39
C GLU A 133 -18.11 -12.59 5.58
N LEU A 134 -17.30 -12.07 4.64
CA LEU A 134 -16.83 -10.69 4.69
C LEU A 134 -17.98 -9.69 4.51
N ILE A 135 -18.86 -9.91 3.52
CA ILE A 135 -20.05 -9.09 3.28
C ILE A 135 -20.94 -9.09 4.52
N ARG A 136 -21.22 -10.25 5.10
CA ARG A 136 -22.00 -10.35 6.34
C ARG A 136 -21.39 -9.58 7.51
N LYS A 137 -20.06 -9.55 7.64
CA LYS A 137 -19.39 -8.76 8.70
C LYS A 137 -19.57 -7.26 8.49
N ILE A 138 -19.55 -6.81 7.24
CA ILE A 138 -19.81 -5.42 6.86
C ILE A 138 -21.24 -5.04 7.28
N ASP A 139 -22.24 -5.84 6.86
CA ASP A 139 -23.65 -5.57 7.15
C ASP A 139 -23.91 -5.50 8.65
N LEU A 140 -23.42 -6.47 9.42
CA LEU A 140 -23.60 -6.51 10.88
C LEU A 140 -22.95 -5.33 11.60
N TYR A 141 -21.82 -4.83 11.10
CA TYR A 141 -21.13 -3.70 11.72
C TYR A 141 -21.93 -2.40 11.51
N TYR A 142 -22.41 -2.15 10.30
CA TYR A 142 -23.10 -0.91 9.96
C TYR A 142 -24.59 -0.90 10.35
N GLU A 143 -25.23 -2.07 10.47
CA GLU A 143 -26.54 -2.19 11.14
C GLU A 143 -26.46 -1.80 12.62
N LYS A 144 -25.35 -2.15 13.30
CA LYS A 144 -25.13 -1.82 14.71
C LYS A 144 -24.82 -0.35 14.94
N GLU A 145 -24.15 0.33 13.99
CA GLU A 145 -23.89 1.78 14.07
C GLU A 145 -25.12 2.65 13.73
N SER A 146 -26.14 2.07 13.10
CA SER A 146 -27.37 2.77 12.68
C SER A 146 -28.49 2.75 13.73
N ASN A 147 -28.37 1.94 14.79
CA ASN A 147 -29.28 1.86 15.94
C ASN A 147 -28.70 2.53 17.19
#